data_AF-A0A936KMV5-F1
#
_entry.id   AF-A0A936KMV5-F1
#
_cell.length_a   1.000
_cell.length_b   1.000
_cell.length_c   1.000
_cell.angle_alpha   90.00
_cell.angle_beta   90.00
_cell.angle_gamma   90.00
#
_symmetry.space_group_name_H-M   'P 1'
#
loop_
_entity.id
_entity.type
_entity.pdbx_description
1 polymer ?
#
loop_
_entity_poly.entity_id
_entity_poly.type
_entity_poly.pdbx_seq_one_letter_code
_entity_poly.pdbx_strand_id
1 'polypeptide(L)'
;MPGFPQSARRHYLWSAALVERALREAHATDFANVPNVVALHQVAAARQGEVAVGAMLAEQGIRSARDVTLSPLAFTTARGRTAGMLEQVRTDLEFDRIVSALVSDAGRSAESVATAARPNVGYVRFLSPPSCARCAILAGRVYRYSQGFQRHPGCDCTMVPTTVANPAFVHDPVALMEAGQVTGLSKADRRAIADGADMGRVVNVRRSAAGLRSSGRVLARRGKPTPEAIYARTTTRDEAVQALTAAGYVR
;
A
#
# COMPACT_ATOMS: atom_id res chain seq x y z
N MET A 1 -8.69 24.69 0.67
CA MET A 1 -7.56 23.91 0.10
C MET A 1 -8.15 22.80 -0.74
N PRO A 2 -7.62 22.49 -1.95
CA PRO A 2 -8.17 21.40 -2.73
C PRO A 2 -7.91 20.11 -1.93
N GLY A 3 -9.00 19.40 -1.60
CA GLY A 3 -8.93 18.11 -0.92
C GLY A 3 -8.33 17.02 -1.82
N PHE A 4 -8.46 15.77 -1.39
CA PHE A 4 -8.07 14.61 -2.21
C PHE A 4 -8.64 14.72 -3.63
N PRO A 5 -7.83 14.56 -4.70
CA PRO A 5 -8.35 14.65 -6.06
C PRO A 5 -9.51 13.67 -6.26
N GLN A 6 -10.65 14.16 -6.74
CA GLN A 6 -11.83 13.34 -6.97
C GLN A 6 -11.54 12.25 -8.00
N SER A 7 -10.70 12.53 -9.00
CA SER A 7 -10.17 11.57 -9.96
C SER A 7 -9.42 10.42 -9.28
N ALA A 8 -8.59 10.69 -8.28
CA ALA A 8 -7.89 9.68 -7.51
C ALA A 8 -8.86 8.79 -6.72
N ARG A 9 -9.88 9.39 -6.10
CA ARG A 9 -10.94 8.65 -5.39
C ARG A 9 -11.74 7.75 -6.32
N ARG A 10 -12.17 8.28 -7.46
CA ARG A 10 -12.92 7.54 -8.48
C ARG A 10 -12.10 6.37 -9.00
N HIS A 11 -10.82 6.58 -9.28
CA HIS A 11 -9.91 5.53 -9.73
C HIS A 11 -9.72 4.43 -8.69
N TYR A 12 -9.53 4.79 -7.42
CA TYR A 12 -9.43 3.83 -6.33
C TYR A 12 -10.68 2.96 -6.23
N LEU A 13 -11.87 3.56 -6.21
CA LEU A 13 -13.14 2.84 -6.12
C LEU A 13 -13.38 1.94 -7.34
N TRP A 14 -13.04 2.43 -8.54
CA TRP A 14 -13.11 1.64 -9.75
C TRP A 14 -12.16 0.44 -9.71
N SER A 15 -10.92 0.64 -9.25
CA SER A 15 -9.91 -0.43 -9.15
C SER A 15 -10.33 -1.50 -8.15
N ALA A 16 -10.91 -1.11 -7.01
CA ALA A 16 -11.47 -2.05 -6.04
C ALA A 16 -12.64 -2.85 -6.67
N ALA A 17 -13.56 -2.18 -7.37
CA ALA A 17 -14.68 -2.84 -8.03
C ALA A 17 -14.23 -3.79 -9.16
N LEU A 18 -13.13 -3.48 -9.85
CA LEU A 18 -12.52 -4.36 -10.85
C LEU A 18 -11.98 -5.64 -10.21
N VAL A 19 -11.28 -5.51 -9.08
CA VAL A 19 -10.76 -6.67 -8.33
C VAL A 19 -11.90 -7.59 -7.88
N GLU A 20 -12.96 -7.03 -7.29
CA GLU A 20 -14.15 -7.80 -6.89
C GLU A 20 -14.81 -8.52 -8.07
N ARG A 21 -14.85 -7.87 -9.24
CA ARG A 21 -15.33 -8.50 -10.48
C ARG A 21 -14.42 -9.65 -10.91
N ALA A 22 -13.11 -9.45 -10.91
CA ALA A 22 -12.13 -10.46 -11.27
C ALA A 22 -12.23 -11.69 -10.36
N LEU A 23 -12.41 -11.49 -9.05
CA LEU A 23 -12.63 -12.57 -8.09
C LEU A 23 -13.91 -13.36 -8.41
N ARG A 24 -15.05 -12.67 -8.58
CA ARG A 24 -16.32 -13.35 -8.90
C ARG A 24 -16.23 -14.16 -10.18
N GLU A 25 -15.63 -13.61 -11.23
CA GLU A 25 -15.46 -14.32 -12.51
C GLU A 25 -14.45 -15.49 -12.38
N ALA A 26 -13.38 -15.32 -11.60
CA ALA A 26 -12.40 -16.38 -11.36
C ALA A 26 -12.98 -17.55 -10.56
N HIS A 27 -13.88 -17.28 -9.60
CA HIS A 27 -14.61 -18.31 -8.85
C HIS A 27 -15.70 -19.00 -9.68
N ALA A 28 -16.29 -18.30 -10.65
CA ALA A 28 -17.37 -18.83 -11.49
C ALA A 28 -16.89 -19.59 -12.72
N THR A 29 -15.58 -19.66 -12.98
CA THR A 29 -15.00 -20.31 -14.16
C THR A 29 -14.22 -21.57 -13.79
N ASP A 30 -13.95 -22.43 -14.76
CA ASP A 30 -13.06 -23.58 -14.58
C ASP A 30 -11.66 -23.11 -14.20
N PHE A 31 -10.99 -23.84 -13.30
CA PHE A 31 -9.66 -23.49 -12.82
C PHE A 31 -8.64 -23.24 -13.96
N ALA A 32 -8.72 -24.01 -15.04
CA ALA A 32 -7.87 -23.85 -16.22
C ALA A 32 -8.04 -22.50 -16.95
N ASN A 33 -9.20 -21.85 -16.78
CA ASN A 33 -9.55 -20.57 -17.38
C ASN A 33 -9.24 -19.36 -16.49
N VAL A 34 -8.98 -19.56 -15.19
CA VAL A 34 -8.62 -18.48 -14.26
C VAL A 34 -7.46 -17.62 -14.77
N PRO A 35 -6.37 -18.17 -15.35
CA PRO A 35 -5.31 -17.34 -15.93
C PRO A 35 -5.78 -16.38 -17.04
N ASN A 36 -6.80 -16.74 -17.81
CA ASN A 36 -7.39 -15.87 -18.84
C ASN A 36 -8.20 -14.74 -18.20
N VAL A 37 -9.00 -15.06 -17.19
CA VAL A 37 -9.76 -14.07 -16.41
C VAL A 37 -8.80 -13.06 -15.80
N VAL A 38 -7.75 -13.52 -15.13
CA VAL A 38 -6.72 -12.65 -14.54
C VAL A 38 -6.09 -11.75 -15.61
N ALA A 39 -5.66 -12.29 -16.74
CA ALA A 39 -5.03 -11.51 -17.81
C ALA A 39 -5.98 -10.43 -18.38
N LEU A 40 -7.25 -10.75 -18.58
CA LEU A 40 -8.27 -9.80 -19.03
C LEU A 40 -8.40 -8.62 -18.06
N HIS A 41 -8.54 -8.89 -16.77
CA HIS A 41 -8.66 -7.85 -15.75
C HIS A 41 -7.36 -7.08 -15.53
N GLN A 42 -6.19 -7.71 -15.71
CA GLN A 42 -4.90 -7.01 -15.72
C GLN A 42 -4.80 -5.99 -16.86
N VAL A 43 -5.28 -6.34 -18.06
CA VAL A 43 -5.34 -5.40 -19.20
C VAL A 43 -6.26 -4.22 -18.88
N ALA A 44 -7.44 -4.49 -18.32
CA ALA A 44 -8.37 -3.43 -17.92
C ALA A 44 -7.77 -2.51 -16.87
N ALA A 45 -7.14 -3.08 -15.83
CA ALA A 45 -6.45 -2.33 -14.77
C ALA A 45 -5.33 -1.45 -15.33
N ALA A 46 -4.49 -2.00 -16.24
CA ALA A 46 -3.38 -1.27 -16.84
C ALA A 46 -3.85 -0.08 -17.69
N ARG A 47 -4.87 -0.27 -18.53
CA ARG A 47 -5.47 0.82 -19.33
C ARG A 47 -6.02 1.92 -18.44
N GLN A 48 -6.77 1.56 -17.40
CA GLN A 48 -7.35 2.54 -16.51
C GLN A 48 -6.29 3.28 -15.70
N GLY A 49 -5.22 2.61 -15.28
CA GLY A 49 -4.09 3.24 -14.58
C GLY A 49 -3.45 4.37 -15.40
N GLU A 50 -3.28 4.18 -16.70
CA GLU A 50 -2.79 5.22 -17.61
C GLU A 50 -3.74 6.43 -17.66
N VAL A 51 -5.04 6.17 -17.89
CA VAL A 51 -6.08 7.21 -17.97
C VAL A 51 -6.19 8.00 -16.66
N ALA A 52 -6.12 7.28 -15.53
CA ALA A 52 -6.25 7.88 -14.21
C ALA A 52 -5.10 8.84 -13.88
N VAL A 53 -3.86 8.53 -14.28
CA VAL A 53 -2.72 9.44 -14.09
C VAL A 53 -2.94 10.75 -14.82
N GLY A 54 -3.41 10.71 -16.07
CA GLY A 54 -3.77 11.90 -16.84
C GLY A 54 -4.86 12.74 -16.16
N ALA A 55 -5.93 12.08 -15.72
CA ALA A 55 -7.04 12.74 -15.02
C ALA A 55 -6.61 13.39 -13.70
N MET A 56 -5.77 12.72 -12.90
CA MET A 56 -5.26 13.25 -11.63
C MET A 56 -4.35 14.46 -11.82
N LEU A 57 -3.51 14.46 -12.85
CA LEU A 57 -2.67 15.61 -13.18
C LEU A 57 -3.50 16.79 -13.71
N ALA A 58 -4.47 16.51 -14.59
CA ALA A 58 -5.36 17.53 -15.14
C ALA A 58 -6.20 18.22 -14.06
N GLU A 59 -6.74 17.46 -13.10
CA GLU A 59 -7.51 18.02 -11.96
C GLU A 59 -6.66 18.95 -11.08
N GLN A 60 -5.34 18.69 -11.01
CA GLN A 60 -4.39 19.57 -10.30
C GLN A 60 -3.93 20.77 -11.15
N GLY A 61 -4.43 20.94 -12.37
CA GLY A 61 -3.96 21.97 -13.30
C GLY A 61 -2.55 21.72 -13.86
N ILE A 62 -2.01 20.51 -13.65
CA ILE A 62 -0.67 20.13 -14.07
C ILE A 62 -0.73 19.66 -15.53
N ARG A 63 -0.26 20.51 -16.44
CA ARG A 63 -0.06 20.14 -17.85
C ARG A 63 1.23 19.33 -17.97
N SER A 64 1.13 18.02 -18.14
CA SER A 64 2.28 17.19 -18.49
C SER A 64 2.40 17.11 -20.01
N ALA A 65 3.57 17.39 -20.56
CA ALA A 65 3.80 17.51 -22.00
C ALA A 65 3.73 16.19 -22.81
N ARG A 66 3.35 15.06 -22.20
CA ARG A 66 3.27 13.76 -22.89
C ARG A 66 2.04 12.96 -22.45
N ASP A 67 1.18 12.66 -23.41
CA ASP A 67 0.35 11.47 -23.36
C ASP A 67 1.23 10.28 -23.70
N VAL A 68 1.28 9.33 -22.77
CA VAL A 68 2.14 8.15 -22.87
C VAL A 68 1.21 6.99 -23.13
N THR A 69 1.17 6.50 -24.36
CA THR A 69 0.42 5.28 -24.70
C THR A 69 1.20 4.08 -24.21
N LEU A 70 0.69 3.40 -23.19
CA LEU A 70 1.27 2.17 -22.69
C LEU A 70 0.71 0.98 -23.44
N SER A 71 1.53 -0.06 -23.63
CA SER A 71 1.02 -1.37 -24.06
C SER A 71 0.45 -2.09 -22.85
N PRO A 72 -0.88 -2.30 -22.74
CA PRO A 72 -1.48 -2.92 -21.55
C PRO A 72 -1.01 -4.36 -21.34
N LEU A 73 -0.67 -5.05 -22.44
CA LEU A 73 -0.17 -6.43 -22.40
C LEU A 73 1.18 -6.54 -21.68
N ALA A 74 1.98 -5.48 -21.65
CA ALA A 74 3.26 -5.44 -20.93
C ALA A 74 3.09 -5.54 -19.41
N PHE A 75 1.88 -5.33 -18.89
CA PHE A 75 1.54 -5.38 -17.46
C PHE A 75 0.78 -6.65 -17.08
N THR A 76 0.66 -7.62 -18.00
CA THR A 76 0.02 -8.90 -17.73
C THR A 76 1.03 -9.93 -17.26
N THR A 77 0.60 -10.84 -16.38
CA THR A 77 1.39 -12.00 -15.99
C THR A 77 1.19 -13.10 -17.03
N ALA A 78 2.29 -13.68 -17.52
CA ALA A 78 2.21 -14.79 -18.47
C ALA A 78 1.33 -15.92 -17.94
N ARG A 79 0.43 -16.46 -18.78
CA ARG A 79 -0.57 -17.46 -18.39
C ARG A 79 0.01 -18.65 -17.62
N GLY A 80 1.10 -19.23 -18.11
CA GLY A 80 1.76 -20.37 -17.44
C GLY A 80 2.32 -20.02 -16.06
N ARG A 81 2.79 -18.78 -15.86
CA ARG A 81 3.23 -18.30 -14.55
C ARG A 81 2.04 -18.14 -13.60
N THR A 82 0.93 -17.58 -14.07
CA THR A 82 -0.30 -17.47 -13.27
C THR A 82 -0.82 -18.85 -12.87
N ALA A 83 -0.87 -19.81 -13.81
CA ALA A 83 -1.25 -21.19 -13.53
C ALA A 83 -0.36 -21.83 -12.44
N GLY A 84 0.97 -21.74 -12.60
CA GLY A 84 1.91 -22.28 -11.60
C GLY A 84 1.81 -21.62 -10.22
N MET A 85 1.41 -20.35 -10.13
CA MET A 85 1.11 -19.69 -8.84
C MET A 85 -0.18 -20.25 -8.22
N LEU A 86 -1.22 -20.47 -9.04
CA LEU A 86 -2.51 -20.98 -8.57
C LEU A 86 -2.42 -22.44 -8.12
N GLU A 87 -1.58 -23.26 -8.74
CA GLU A 87 -1.34 -24.66 -8.33
C GLU A 87 -0.77 -24.78 -6.90
N GLN A 88 -0.17 -23.71 -6.36
CA GLN A 88 0.38 -23.67 -5.00
C GLN A 88 -0.64 -23.24 -3.95
N VAL A 89 -1.81 -22.75 -4.38
CA VAL A 89 -2.89 -22.31 -3.49
C VAL A 89 -3.52 -23.51 -2.80
N ARG A 90 -3.83 -23.35 -1.51
CA ARG A 90 -4.46 -24.40 -0.69
C ARG A 90 -5.80 -23.99 -0.08
N THR A 91 -6.13 -22.70 -0.12
CA THR A 91 -7.34 -22.14 0.49
C THR A 91 -7.93 -21.04 -0.39
N ASP A 92 -9.24 -20.81 -0.30
CA ASP A 92 -9.92 -19.72 -1.01
C ASP A 92 -9.35 -18.34 -0.65
N LEU A 93 -8.94 -18.18 0.60
CA LEU A 93 -8.28 -16.95 1.05
C LEU A 93 -6.93 -16.72 0.34
N GLU A 94 -6.15 -17.77 0.12
CA GLU A 94 -4.92 -17.68 -0.68
C GLU A 94 -5.22 -17.42 -2.16
N PHE A 95 -6.27 -18.04 -2.70
CA PHE A 95 -6.75 -17.81 -4.06
C PHE A 95 -7.10 -16.33 -4.27
N ASP A 96 -7.98 -15.78 -3.43
CA ASP A 96 -8.45 -14.40 -3.52
C ASP A 96 -7.30 -13.41 -3.42
N ARG A 97 -6.35 -13.67 -2.52
CA ARG A 97 -5.16 -12.82 -2.36
C ARG A 97 -4.30 -12.80 -3.61
N ILE A 98 -4.06 -13.95 -4.25
CA ILE A 98 -3.23 -14.02 -5.46
C ILE A 98 -3.94 -13.32 -6.62
N VAL A 99 -5.21 -13.62 -6.88
CA VAL A 99 -5.98 -13.00 -7.97
C VAL A 99 -6.05 -11.48 -7.79
N SER A 100 -6.42 -11.02 -6.59
CA SER A 100 -6.49 -9.60 -6.27
C SER A 100 -5.16 -8.88 -6.44
N ALA A 101 -4.06 -9.51 -5.98
CA ALA A 101 -2.72 -8.94 -6.10
C ALA A 101 -2.30 -8.81 -7.56
N LEU A 102 -2.51 -9.84 -8.38
CA LEU A 102 -2.13 -9.84 -9.79
C LEU A 102 -2.86 -8.75 -10.59
N VAL A 103 -4.17 -8.58 -10.38
CA VAL A 103 -4.97 -7.54 -11.06
C VAL A 103 -4.57 -6.15 -10.59
N SER A 104 -4.46 -5.94 -9.27
CA SER A 104 -4.09 -4.64 -8.69
C SER A 104 -2.68 -4.21 -9.08
N ASP A 105 -1.73 -5.15 -9.14
CA ASP A 105 -0.34 -4.87 -9.49
C ASP A 105 -0.17 -4.46 -10.96
N ALA A 106 -1.01 -4.94 -11.87
CA ALA A 106 -1.00 -4.51 -13.27
C ALA A 106 -1.34 -3.03 -13.41
N GLY A 107 -2.47 -2.59 -12.82
CA GLY A 107 -2.88 -1.18 -12.82
C GLY A 107 -1.84 -0.27 -12.16
N ARG A 108 -1.35 -0.67 -10.98
CA ARG A 108 -0.30 0.05 -10.25
C ARG A 108 1.00 0.19 -11.06
N SER A 109 1.41 -0.87 -11.75
CA SER A 109 2.63 -0.85 -12.56
C SER A 109 2.46 0.07 -13.77
N ALA A 110 1.27 0.08 -14.39
CA ALA A 110 0.95 1.02 -15.46
C ALA A 110 0.96 2.47 -14.96
N GLU A 111 0.35 2.78 -13.81
CA GLU A 111 0.42 4.11 -13.18
C GLU A 111 1.86 4.55 -12.92
N SER A 112 2.70 3.63 -12.42
CA SER A 112 4.12 3.89 -12.18
C SER A 112 4.85 4.31 -13.44
N VAL A 113 4.67 3.56 -14.53
CA VAL A 113 5.31 3.84 -15.82
C VAL A 113 4.75 5.12 -16.42
N ALA A 114 3.43 5.30 -16.39
CA ALA A 114 2.77 6.52 -16.86
C ALA A 114 3.28 7.77 -16.13
N THR A 115 3.48 7.68 -14.81
CA THR A 115 4.05 8.77 -14.01
C THR A 115 5.52 9.00 -14.37
N ALA A 116 6.34 7.94 -14.40
CA ALA A 116 7.78 8.02 -14.66
C ALA A 116 8.12 8.52 -16.08
N ALA A 117 7.26 8.25 -17.05
CA ALA A 117 7.43 8.72 -18.42
C ALA A 117 7.18 10.23 -18.60
N ARG A 118 6.65 10.91 -17.56
CA ARG A 118 6.40 12.35 -17.57
C ARG A 118 7.51 13.10 -16.81
N PRO A 119 8.24 14.02 -17.46
CA PRO A 119 9.31 14.75 -16.81
C PRO A 119 8.75 15.62 -15.67
N ASN A 120 9.51 15.71 -14.57
CA ASN A 120 9.18 16.50 -13.38
C ASN A 120 7.91 16.07 -12.61
N VAL A 121 7.29 14.95 -12.99
CA VAL A 121 6.16 14.37 -12.25
C VAL A 121 6.70 13.31 -11.28
N GLY A 122 6.40 13.51 -10.00
CA GLY A 122 6.56 12.48 -8.97
C GLY A 122 5.18 12.00 -8.50
N TYR A 123 5.13 11.43 -7.31
CA TYR A 123 3.86 11.04 -6.69
C TYR A 123 3.91 11.20 -5.18
N VAL A 124 2.73 11.38 -4.59
CA VAL A 124 2.51 11.29 -3.15
C VAL A 124 1.70 10.04 -2.85
N ARG A 125 2.07 9.34 -1.79
CA ARG A 125 1.22 8.28 -1.24
C ARG A 125 0.10 8.94 -0.46
N PHE A 126 -1.11 8.87 -1.00
CA PHE A 126 -2.33 9.32 -0.34
C PHE A 126 -2.99 8.14 0.38
N LEU A 127 -3.61 8.38 1.52
CA LEU A 127 -4.32 7.35 2.26
C LEU A 127 -5.81 7.48 2.03
N SER A 128 -6.52 6.35 1.96
CA SER A 128 -7.98 6.32 1.98
C SER A 128 -8.40 5.67 3.29
N PRO A 129 -8.31 6.37 4.44
CA PRO A 129 -8.38 5.70 5.71
C PRO A 129 -9.73 5.00 5.94
N PRO A 130 -9.76 3.90 6.72
CA PRO A 130 -8.69 3.41 7.58
C PRO A 130 -7.57 2.67 6.83
N SER A 131 -6.31 3.07 7.04
CA SER A 131 -5.14 2.51 6.36
C SER A 131 -4.18 1.81 7.32
N CYS A 132 -3.35 0.89 6.84
CA CYS A 132 -2.40 0.20 7.72
C CYS A 132 -1.25 1.12 8.19
N ALA A 133 -0.63 0.76 9.32
CA ALA A 133 0.47 1.52 9.90
C ALA A 133 1.68 1.71 8.96
N ARG A 134 1.95 0.73 8.08
CA ARG A 134 3.02 0.83 7.07
C ARG A 134 2.72 1.88 6.02
N CYS A 135 1.47 1.96 5.58
CA CYS A 135 1.04 2.94 4.60
C CYS A 135 0.95 4.33 5.28
N ALA A 136 0.50 4.41 6.55
CA ALA A 136 0.45 5.64 7.33
C ALA A 136 1.81 6.36 7.44
N ILE A 137 2.88 5.68 7.86
CA ILE A 137 4.21 6.32 8.02
C ILE A 137 4.87 6.77 6.71
N LEU A 138 4.34 6.32 5.57
CA LEU A 138 4.79 6.68 4.22
C LEU A 138 3.91 7.74 3.57
N ALA A 139 2.76 8.05 4.16
CA ALA A 139 1.82 9.04 3.65
C ALA A 139 2.46 10.42 3.60
N GLY A 140 2.11 11.21 2.58
CA GLY A 140 2.57 12.58 2.45
C GLY A 140 4.01 12.78 1.99
N ARG A 141 4.79 11.71 1.82
CA ARG A 141 6.13 11.81 1.24
C ARG A 141 6.01 11.92 -0.28
N VAL A 142 6.70 12.90 -0.85
CA VAL A 142 6.88 13.01 -2.30
C VAL A 142 7.99 12.07 -2.72
N TYR A 143 7.69 11.21 -3.68
CA TYR A 143 8.64 10.30 -4.29
C TYR A 143 8.80 10.69 -5.75
N ARG A 144 10.04 10.95 -6.18
CA ARG A 144 10.34 11.32 -7.58
C ARG A 144 10.31 10.13 -8.53
N TYR A 145 10.78 8.97 -8.08
CA TYR A 145 10.82 7.74 -8.86
C TYR A 145 10.65 6.52 -7.93
N SER A 146 10.20 5.39 -8.50
CA SER A 146 9.95 3.99 -8.03
C SER A 146 10.11 3.51 -6.56
N GLN A 147 10.62 4.30 -5.60
CA GLN A 147 10.89 3.87 -4.22
C GLN A 147 9.63 3.75 -3.32
N GLY A 148 8.50 4.34 -3.71
CA GLY A 148 7.23 4.28 -2.98
C GLY A 148 6.32 3.10 -3.35
N PHE A 149 6.75 2.17 -4.21
CA PHE A 149 5.85 1.20 -4.85
C PHE A 149 5.73 -0.16 -4.16
N GLN A 150 6.50 -0.45 -3.10
CA GLN A 150 6.31 -1.70 -2.37
C GLN A 150 5.06 -1.61 -1.49
N ARG A 151 3.97 -2.21 -1.98
CA ARG A 151 2.76 -2.48 -1.20
C ARG A 151 2.80 -3.94 -0.73
N HIS A 152 2.27 -4.18 0.45
CA HIS A 152 1.95 -5.54 0.87
C HIS A 152 0.52 -5.86 0.40
N PRO A 153 0.14 -7.15 0.35
CA PRO A 153 -1.24 -7.55 0.09
C PRO A 153 -2.21 -6.78 0.98
N GLY A 154 -3.32 -6.32 0.40
CA GLY A 154 -4.39 -5.60 1.11
C GLY A 154 -4.09 -4.16 1.55
N CYS A 155 -3.05 -3.47 1.02
CA CYS A 155 -2.93 -2.02 1.26
C CYS A 155 -3.88 -1.23 0.33
N ASP A 156 -4.59 -0.31 0.95
CA ASP A 156 -5.66 0.58 0.47
C ASP A 156 -5.18 1.98 0.02
N CYS A 157 -3.89 2.29 0.19
CA CYS A 157 -3.38 3.61 -0.19
C CYS A 157 -3.56 3.89 -1.69
N THR A 158 -3.48 5.14 -2.15
CA THR A 158 -3.52 5.50 -3.57
C THR A 158 -2.31 6.34 -3.91
N MET A 159 -1.80 6.19 -5.13
CA MET A 159 -0.70 7.03 -5.62
C MET A 159 -1.31 8.22 -6.34
N VAL A 160 -1.00 9.44 -5.89
CA VAL A 160 -1.45 10.66 -6.56
C VAL A 160 -0.24 11.25 -7.29
N PRO A 161 -0.20 11.24 -8.63
CA PRO A 161 0.88 11.85 -9.39
C PRO A 161 0.82 13.38 -9.24
N THR A 162 1.95 14.03 -9.05
CA THR A 162 2.02 15.47 -8.82
C THR A 162 3.41 16.03 -9.14
N THR A 163 3.49 17.32 -9.46
CA THR A 163 4.76 18.07 -9.67
C THR A 163 5.13 18.92 -8.46
N VAL A 164 4.18 19.16 -7.56
CA VAL A 164 4.35 20.02 -6.39
C VAL A 164 4.22 19.17 -5.13
N ALA A 165 5.12 19.39 -4.17
CA ALA A 165 4.89 18.92 -2.81
C ALA A 165 3.69 19.69 -2.24
N ASN A 166 2.48 19.18 -2.44
CA ASN A 166 1.29 19.81 -1.89
C ASN A 166 1.14 19.37 -0.41
N PRO A 167 1.23 20.29 0.56
CA PRO A 167 1.04 19.97 1.97
C PRO A 167 -0.33 19.34 2.25
N ALA A 168 -1.34 19.62 1.43
CA ALA A 168 -2.68 19.04 1.56
C ALA A 168 -2.72 17.52 1.26
N PHE A 169 -1.69 16.96 0.63
CA PHE A 169 -1.55 15.52 0.43
C PHE A 169 -0.74 14.85 1.55
N VAL A 170 -0.25 15.62 2.53
CA VAL A 170 0.49 15.13 3.68
C VAL A 170 -0.45 14.88 4.85
N HIS A 171 -0.60 13.62 5.22
CA HIS A 171 -1.23 13.25 6.46
C HIS A 171 -0.19 13.13 7.56
N ASP A 172 -0.50 13.64 8.75
CA ASP A 172 0.23 13.28 9.96
C ASP A 172 -0.16 11.85 10.38
N PRO A 173 0.77 10.88 10.35
CA PRO A 173 0.46 9.51 10.71
C PRO A 173 0.08 9.34 12.19
N VAL A 174 0.54 10.22 13.10
CA VAL A 174 0.18 10.18 14.52
C VAL A 174 -1.26 10.65 14.71
N ALA A 175 -1.63 11.79 14.12
CA ALA A 175 -3.00 12.28 14.15
C ALA A 175 -4.01 11.26 13.57
N LEU A 176 -3.65 10.58 12.47
CA LEU A 176 -4.48 9.49 11.93
C LEU A 176 -4.60 8.31 12.89
N MET A 177 -3.53 7.94 13.58
CA MET A 177 -3.57 6.87 14.57
C MET A 177 -4.52 7.23 15.72
N GLU A 178 -4.43 8.45 16.24
CA GLU A 178 -5.26 8.97 17.32
C GLU A 178 -6.74 9.03 16.93
N ALA A 179 -7.04 9.42 15.68
CA ALA A 179 -8.38 9.39 15.10
C ALA A 179 -8.93 7.97 14.81
N GLY A 180 -8.20 6.91 15.19
CA GLY A 180 -8.61 5.53 14.95
C GLY A 180 -8.50 5.08 13.49
N GLN A 181 -7.86 5.87 12.64
CA GLN A 181 -7.77 5.67 11.19
C GLN A 181 -6.56 4.82 10.76
N VAL A 182 -5.78 4.31 11.73
CA VAL A 182 -4.63 3.43 11.47
C VAL A 182 -4.86 2.02 12.00
N THR A 183 -4.74 1.04 11.10
CA THR A 183 -4.86 -0.40 11.39
C THR A 183 -3.50 -1.09 11.54
N GLY A 184 -3.47 -2.27 12.16
CA GLY A 184 -2.26 -3.09 12.29
C GLY A 184 -1.30 -2.69 13.41
N LEU A 185 -1.63 -1.68 14.23
CA LEU A 185 -0.94 -1.36 15.47
C LEU A 185 -1.58 -2.12 16.65
N SER A 186 -0.76 -2.77 17.46
CA SER A 186 -1.19 -3.37 18.73
C SER A 186 -1.48 -2.30 19.79
N LYS A 187 -2.14 -2.70 20.88
CA LYS A 187 -2.36 -1.81 22.04
C LYS A 187 -1.03 -1.25 22.59
N ALA A 188 -0.01 -2.10 22.65
CA ALA A 188 1.33 -1.73 23.09
C ALA A 188 2.01 -0.74 22.13
N ASP A 189 1.84 -0.90 20.81
CA ASP A 189 2.39 0.06 19.85
C ASP A 189 1.77 1.44 20.01
N ARG A 190 0.43 1.50 20.14
CA ARG A 190 -0.29 2.77 20.36
C ARG A 190 0.15 3.44 21.67
N ARG A 191 0.33 2.66 22.73
CA ARG A 191 0.83 3.16 24.02
C ARG A 191 2.26 3.71 23.88
N ALA A 192 3.16 3.01 23.19
CA ALA A 192 4.53 3.50 22.98
C ALA A 192 4.54 4.83 22.23
N ILE A 193 3.72 4.96 21.18
CA ILE A 193 3.63 6.20 20.41
C ILE A 193 3.07 7.34 21.28
N ALA A 194 2.04 7.08 22.08
CA ALA A 194 1.51 8.04 23.05
C ALA A 194 2.54 8.43 24.15
N ASP A 195 3.42 7.50 24.50
CA ASP A 195 4.55 7.72 25.44
C ASP A 195 5.77 8.39 24.76
N GLY A 196 5.66 8.81 23.49
CA GLY A 196 6.68 9.59 22.79
C GLY A 196 7.58 8.80 21.83
N ALA A 197 7.29 7.52 21.58
CA ALA A 197 8.05 6.73 20.62
C ALA A 197 7.81 7.20 19.17
N ASP A 198 8.89 7.25 18.38
CA ASP A 198 8.81 7.48 16.93
C ASP A 198 8.00 6.36 16.26
N MET A 199 6.85 6.73 15.69
CA MET A 199 5.93 5.80 15.02
C MET A 199 6.61 5.05 13.87
N GLY A 200 7.54 5.69 13.16
CA GLY A 200 8.34 5.05 12.11
C GLY A 200 9.19 3.88 12.65
N ARG A 201 9.85 4.05 13.80
CA ARG A 201 10.61 2.99 14.47
C ARG A 201 9.71 1.86 14.95
N VAL A 202 8.58 2.20 15.56
CA VAL A 202 7.57 1.23 16.04
C VAL A 202 7.03 0.37 14.89
N VAL A 203 6.72 0.97 13.73
CA VAL A 203 6.22 0.23 12.57
C VAL A 203 7.34 -0.59 11.89
N ASN A 204 8.53 -0.02 11.73
CA ASN A 204 9.61 -0.68 10.97
C ASN A 204 10.22 -1.89 11.70
N VAL A 205 10.15 -1.97 13.04
CA VAL A 205 10.63 -3.16 13.77
C VAL A 205 9.84 -4.41 13.35
N ARG A 206 8.57 -4.26 12.95
CA ARG A 206 7.70 -5.36 12.49
C ARG A 206 7.85 -5.73 11.00
N ARG A 207 8.72 -5.04 10.23
CA ARG A 207 8.75 -5.07 8.74
C ARG A 207 9.16 -6.39 8.05
N SER A 208 9.91 -7.33 8.64
CA SER A 208 10.43 -8.52 7.90
C SER A 208 9.60 -9.80 8.00
N ALA A 209 8.29 -9.67 8.16
CA ALA A 209 7.34 -10.76 8.11
C ALA A 209 6.43 -10.60 6.88
N ALA A 210 7.02 -10.52 5.68
CA ALA A 210 6.25 -10.34 4.44
C ALA A 210 6.63 -11.38 3.38
N GLY A 211 6.70 -12.65 3.80
CA GLY A 211 6.02 -13.69 3.03
C GLY A 211 4.58 -13.77 3.52
N LEU A 212 3.66 -14.28 2.70
CA LEU A 212 2.21 -14.39 2.93
C LEU A 212 1.79 -15.14 4.23
N ARG A 213 2.72 -15.48 5.14
CA ARG A 213 2.58 -16.57 6.12
C ARG A 213 2.96 -16.26 7.58
N SER A 214 3.56 -15.12 7.93
CA SER A 214 4.05 -14.94 9.31
C SER A 214 3.16 -14.05 10.17
N SER A 215 2.09 -14.65 10.70
CA SER A 215 1.26 -14.13 11.80
C SER A 215 1.86 -14.51 13.17
N GLY A 216 3.18 -14.37 13.36
CA GLY A 216 3.84 -14.65 14.63
C GLY A 216 3.94 -13.41 15.52
N ARG A 217 3.76 -13.56 16.85
CA ARG A 217 4.06 -12.49 17.83
C ARG A 217 5.58 -12.27 17.86
N VAL A 218 6.06 -11.23 17.20
CA VAL A 218 7.47 -10.84 17.22
C VAL A 218 7.74 -9.97 18.45
N LEU A 219 8.45 -10.52 19.45
CA LEU A 219 8.80 -9.83 20.69
C LEU A 219 10.19 -9.16 20.64
N ALA A 220 11.08 -9.58 19.74
CA ALA A 220 12.36 -8.94 19.53
C ALA A 220 12.84 -9.16 18.10
N ARG A 221 13.68 -8.24 17.59
CA ARG A 221 14.27 -8.35 16.27
C ARG A 221 15.67 -7.74 16.23
N ARG A 222 16.64 -8.53 15.75
CA ARG A 222 18.08 -8.14 15.70
C ARG A 222 18.55 -7.57 17.05
N GLY A 223 18.17 -8.23 18.15
CA GLY A 223 18.47 -7.79 19.52
C GLY A 223 17.62 -6.64 20.06
N LYS A 224 16.83 -5.95 19.22
CA LYS A 224 15.96 -4.85 19.66
C LYS A 224 14.57 -5.37 20.07
N PRO A 225 14.12 -5.14 21.32
CA PRO A 225 12.79 -5.56 21.77
C PRO A 225 11.68 -4.74 21.06
N THR A 226 10.52 -5.33 20.82
CA THR A 226 9.33 -4.60 20.34
C THR A 226 8.64 -3.86 21.49
N PRO A 227 7.80 -2.84 21.23
CA PRO A 227 7.03 -2.18 22.28
C PRO A 227 6.24 -3.16 23.16
N GLU A 228 5.64 -4.17 22.54
CA GLU A 228 4.92 -5.25 23.25
C GLU A 228 5.82 -6.00 24.25
N ALA A 229 7.06 -6.30 23.88
CA ALA A 229 8.01 -6.97 24.77
C ALA A 229 8.53 -6.06 25.89
N ILE A 230 8.64 -4.76 25.64
CA ILE A 230 9.03 -3.78 26.65
C ILE A 230 7.93 -3.68 27.70
N TYR A 231 6.69 -3.41 27.29
CA TYR A 231 5.58 -3.29 28.23
C TYR A 231 5.26 -4.59 28.97
N ALA A 232 5.59 -5.75 28.41
CA ALA A 232 5.47 -7.03 29.11
C ALA A 232 6.48 -7.22 30.26
N ARG A 233 7.56 -6.43 30.30
CA ARG A 233 8.67 -6.55 31.26
C ARG A 233 8.78 -5.37 32.23
N THR A 234 7.96 -4.34 32.05
CA THR A 234 7.97 -3.12 32.88
C THR A 234 6.64 -2.98 33.60
N THR A 235 6.66 -2.58 34.86
CA THR A 235 5.45 -2.39 35.67
C THR A 235 5.02 -0.94 35.72
N THR A 236 5.98 -0.01 35.72
CA THR A 236 5.70 1.44 35.76
C THR A 236 5.85 2.10 34.40
N ARG A 237 5.20 3.27 34.23
CA ARG A 237 5.33 4.06 32.99
C ARG A 237 6.76 4.57 32.80
N ASP A 238 7.41 5.01 33.87
CA ASP A 238 8.75 5.60 33.78
C ASP A 238 9.79 4.55 33.39
N GLU A 239 9.70 3.33 33.91
CA GLU A 239 10.51 2.18 33.46
C GLU A 239 10.28 1.88 31.98
N ALA A 240 9.02 1.90 31.53
CA ALA A 240 8.68 1.65 30.12
C ALA A 240 9.28 2.72 29.19
N VAL A 241 9.19 4.00 29.58
CA VAL A 241 9.78 5.12 28.83
C VAL A 241 11.29 5.00 28.79
N GLN A 242 11.96 4.73 29.92
CA GLN A 242 13.41 4.51 29.96
C GLN A 242 13.84 3.34 29.06
N ALA A 243 13.10 2.24 29.08
CA ALA A 243 13.37 1.08 28.24
C ALA A 243 13.12 1.37 26.74
N LEU A 244 12.10 2.17 26.40
CA LEU A 244 11.85 2.64 25.03
C LEU A 244 12.96 3.56 24.53
N THR A 245 13.47 4.47 25.38
CA THR A 245 14.61 5.33 25.09
C THR A 245 15.90 4.52 24.89
N ALA A 246 16.19 3.58 25.81
CA ALA A 246 17.36 2.70 25.70
C ALA A 246 17.32 1.84 24.42
N ALA A 247 16.12 1.42 23.99
CA ALA A 247 15.93 0.72 22.73
C ALA A 247 15.95 1.65 21.50
N GLY A 248 16.00 2.97 21.66
CA GLY A 248 16.02 3.96 20.58
C GLY A 248 14.68 4.08 19.83
N TYR A 249 13.57 4.00 20.57
CA TYR A 249 12.24 4.35 20.07
C TYR A 249 11.89 5.81 20.35
N VAL A 250 12.26 6.32 21.52
CA VAL A 250 12.14 7.73 21.91
C VAL A 250 13.48 8.42 21.65
N ARG A 251 13.47 9.68 21.22
CA ARG A 251 14.67 10.53 21.09
C ARG A 251 14.81 11.43 22.29
#